data_AF-A0A1Y0MNT9-F1
#
_entry.id   AF-A0A1Y0MNT9-F1
#
_cell.length_a   1.000
_cell.length_b   1.000
_cell.length_c   1.000
_cell.angle_alpha   90.00
_cell.angle_beta   90.00
_cell.angle_gamma   90.00
#
_symmetry.space_group_name_H-M   'P 1'
#
loop_
_entity.id
_entity.type
_entity.pdbx_description
1 polymer ?
#
loop_
_entity_poly.entity_id
_entity_poly.type
_entity_poly.pdbx_seq_one_letter_code
_entity_poly.pdbx_strand_id
1 'polypeptide(L)'
;MKRSSLLSISDLENRYNLDYINTIWCSIMMMSTEFLNIYLKPGVDYEDIGKKAFVNKLAERFEHFRELGDTELLMDLDTCHGCNCLQPVCKFIGNKSGNHFALFFEIEGQEIVDIYHCNWYGEQNISLN
;
A
#
# COMPACT_ATOMS: atom_id res chain seq x y z
N MET A 1 9.11 -21.63 -11.34
CA MET A 1 7.65 -21.43 -11.33
C MET A 1 7.33 -20.51 -10.16
N LYS A 2 7.27 -19.18 -10.36
CA LYS A 2 6.83 -18.25 -9.30
C LYS A 2 5.38 -18.61 -9.01
N ARG A 3 5.09 -19.15 -7.82
CA ARG A 3 3.70 -19.17 -7.32
C ARG A 3 3.31 -17.70 -7.23
N SER A 4 2.24 -17.32 -7.92
CA SER A 4 1.62 -16.00 -7.74
C SER A 4 1.23 -15.88 -6.27
N SER A 5 1.96 -15.07 -5.51
CA SER A 5 1.66 -14.69 -4.12
C SER A 5 0.64 -13.55 -4.03
N LEU A 6 -0.08 -13.33 -5.12
CA LEU A 6 -1.06 -12.26 -5.23
C LEU A 6 -2.21 -12.50 -4.25
N LEU A 7 -2.35 -11.58 -3.30
CA LEU A 7 -3.40 -11.54 -2.30
C LEU A 7 -4.51 -10.59 -2.77
N SER A 8 -5.74 -11.06 -2.74
CA SER A 8 -6.95 -10.26 -2.87
C SER A 8 -7.50 -9.89 -1.50
N ILE A 9 -8.44 -8.95 -1.45
CA ILE A 9 -9.12 -8.59 -0.19
C ILE A 9 -9.78 -9.84 0.43
N SER A 10 -10.38 -10.71 -0.39
CA SER A 10 -11.06 -11.93 0.07
C SER A 10 -10.14 -12.94 0.76
N ASP A 11 -8.83 -12.91 0.47
CA ASP A 11 -7.82 -13.74 1.12
C ASP A 11 -7.50 -13.28 2.56
N LEU A 12 -7.83 -12.02 2.87
CA LEU A 12 -7.65 -11.38 4.16
C LEU A 12 -8.97 -11.32 4.95
N GLU A 13 -10.11 -11.06 4.31
CA GLU A 13 -11.43 -10.95 4.96
C GLU A 13 -11.95 -12.24 5.60
N ASN A 14 -11.48 -13.43 5.18
CA ASN A 14 -11.91 -14.72 5.73
C ASN A 14 -11.44 -15.00 7.18
N ARG A 15 -10.86 -14.04 7.88
CA ARG A 15 -10.33 -14.20 9.23
C ARG A 15 -10.83 -13.05 10.12
N TYR A 16 -11.83 -13.33 10.95
CA TYR A 16 -12.53 -12.39 11.83
C TYR A 16 -11.67 -11.58 12.84
N ASN A 17 -10.35 -11.56 12.74
CA ASN A 17 -9.43 -10.73 13.52
C ASN A 17 -8.14 -10.52 12.72
N LEU A 18 -8.11 -9.52 11.84
CA LEU A 18 -6.85 -9.08 11.25
C LEU A 18 -5.99 -8.45 12.35
N ASP A 19 -4.71 -8.81 12.40
CA ASP A 19 -3.75 -8.06 13.21
C ASP A 19 -3.55 -6.65 12.64
N TYR A 20 -2.79 -5.83 13.37
CA TYR A 20 -2.56 -4.43 13.00
C TYR A 20 -2.00 -4.28 11.58
N ILE A 21 -0.96 -5.02 11.25
CA ILE A 21 -0.26 -4.92 9.96
C ILE A 21 -1.21 -5.33 8.83
N ASN A 22 -1.88 -6.47 8.99
CA ASN A 22 -2.84 -6.95 8.00
C ASN A 22 -4.04 -6.01 7.83
N THR A 23 -4.45 -5.31 8.90
CA THR A 23 -5.49 -4.27 8.83
C THR A 23 -5.04 -3.09 7.99
N ILE A 24 -3.78 -2.64 8.14
CA ILE A 24 -3.23 -1.57 7.30
C ILE A 24 -3.13 -2.00 5.84
N TRP A 25 -2.64 -3.20 5.55
CA TRP A 25 -2.60 -3.73 4.18
C TRP A 25 -3.99 -3.83 3.56
N CYS A 26 -4.98 -4.36 4.28
CA CYS A 26 -6.36 -4.41 3.81
C CYS A 26 -6.91 -3.01 3.53
N SER A 27 -6.64 -2.04 4.40
CA SER A 27 -7.10 -0.66 4.21
C SER A 27 -6.58 -0.05 2.90
N ILE A 28 -5.32 -0.36 2.54
CA ILE A 28 -4.73 0.06 1.26
C ILE A 28 -5.35 -0.71 0.10
N MET A 29 -5.53 -2.03 0.23
CA MET A 29 -6.15 -2.87 -0.79
C MET A 29 -7.59 -2.43 -1.11
N MET A 30 -8.33 -2.00 -0.09
CA MET A 30 -9.67 -1.40 -0.21
C MET A 30 -9.66 0.05 -0.70
N MET A 31 -8.47 0.66 -0.85
CA MET A 31 -8.30 2.08 -1.17
C MET A 31 -9.05 3.01 -0.19
N SER A 32 -9.11 2.63 1.10
CA SER A 32 -9.88 3.30 2.15
C SER A 32 -9.00 4.22 3.01
N THR A 33 -9.05 5.52 2.72
CA THR A 33 -8.36 6.54 3.53
C THR A 33 -8.99 6.72 4.90
N GLU A 34 -10.27 6.41 5.06
CA GLU A 34 -10.97 6.41 6.35
C GLU A 34 -10.34 5.38 7.30
N PHE A 35 -10.17 4.14 6.84
CA PHE A 35 -9.53 3.10 7.66
C PHE A 35 -8.06 3.39 7.93
N LEU A 36 -7.32 3.92 6.96
CA LEU A 36 -5.95 4.38 7.21
C LEU A 36 -5.89 5.47 8.29
N ASN A 37 -6.84 6.42 8.29
CA ASN A 37 -6.93 7.44 9.32
C ASN A 37 -7.29 6.87 10.70
N ILE A 38 -8.07 5.80 10.77
CA ILE A 38 -8.43 5.14 12.04
C ILE A 38 -7.23 4.34 12.58
N TYR A 39 -6.59 3.53 11.74
CA TYR A 39 -5.65 2.51 12.21
C TYR A 39 -4.19 2.96 12.22
N LEU A 40 -3.72 3.81 11.30
CA LEU A 40 -2.33 4.28 11.37
C LEU A 40 -2.09 5.03 12.68
N LYS A 41 -0.98 4.74 13.36
CA LYS A 41 -0.68 5.35 14.65
C LYS A 41 -0.59 6.87 14.56
N PRO A 42 -1.25 7.61 15.48
CA PRO A 42 -1.05 9.05 15.58
C PRO A 42 0.39 9.37 16.03
N GLY A 43 0.95 10.48 15.55
CA GLY A 43 2.28 10.95 15.95
C GLY A 43 3.47 10.27 15.26
N VAL A 44 3.24 9.22 14.46
CA VAL A 44 4.27 8.64 13.58
C VAL A 44 4.44 9.51 12.34
N ASP A 45 5.70 9.74 11.97
CA ASP A 45 6.12 10.59 10.86
C ASP A 45 6.34 9.77 9.58
N TYR A 46 5.25 9.17 9.05
CA TYR A 46 5.34 8.30 7.88
C TYR A 46 5.93 9.03 6.67
N GLU A 47 6.99 8.48 6.08
CA GLU A 47 7.74 9.06 4.97
C GLU A 47 8.27 10.48 5.27
N ASP A 48 8.56 10.81 6.54
CA ASP A 48 9.01 12.12 6.99
C ASP A 48 8.06 13.30 6.64
N ILE A 49 6.77 13.01 6.39
CA ILE A 49 5.74 14.01 6.02
C ILE A 49 4.54 14.03 6.96
N GLY A 50 4.50 13.13 7.94
CA GLY A 50 3.47 12.99 8.93
C GLY A 50 2.26 12.21 8.43
N LYS A 51 1.58 11.51 9.36
CA LYS A 51 0.37 10.70 9.07
C LYS A 51 -0.63 11.37 8.14
N LYS A 52 -0.98 12.65 8.40
CA LYS A 52 -2.01 13.34 7.62
C LYS A 52 -1.58 13.53 6.16
N ALA A 53 -0.36 14.00 5.92
CA ALA A 53 0.12 14.21 4.56
C ALA A 53 0.33 12.87 3.83
N PHE A 54 0.83 11.86 4.53
CA PHE A 54 0.97 10.51 3.99
C PHE A 54 -0.38 9.91 3.54
N VAL A 55 -1.41 9.98 4.37
CA VAL A 55 -2.75 9.49 3.99
C VAL A 55 -3.33 10.28 2.82
N ASN A 56 -3.11 11.60 2.75
CA ASN A 56 -3.54 12.41 1.61
C ASN A 56 -2.81 12.02 0.31
N LYS A 57 -1.50 11.75 0.38
CA LYS A 57 -0.71 11.27 -0.76
C LYS A 57 -1.24 9.93 -1.29
N LEU A 58 -1.63 9.02 -0.40
CA LEU A 58 -2.32 7.78 -0.79
C LEU A 58 -3.72 8.05 -1.35
N ALA A 59 -4.46 9.03 -0.83
CA ALA A 59 -5.78 9.41 -1.32
C ALA A 59 -5.74 9.81 -2.80
N GLU A 60 -4.80 10.68 -3.18
CA GLU A 60 -4.60 11.11 -4.58
C GLU A 60 -4.32 9.92 -5.49
N ARG A 61 -3.47 8.99 -5.03
CA ARG A 61 -3.17 7.77 -5.77
C ARG A 61 -4.39 6.86 -5.89
N PHE A 62 -5.16 6.68 -4.83
CA PHE A 62 -6.38 5.88 -4.84
C PHE A 62 -7.45 6.44 -5.77
N GLU A 63 -7.62 7.77 -5.84
CA GLU A 63 -8.52 8.38 -6.83
C GLU A 63 -8.08 8.06 -8.25
N HIS A 64 -6.77 8.15 -8.54
CA HIS A 64 -6.26 7.78 -9.86
C HIS A 64 -6.57 6.31 -10.23
N PHE A 65 -6.41 5.37 -9.29
CA PHE A 65 -6.82 3.97 -9.51
C PHE A 65 -8.32 3.83 -9.78
N ARG A 66 -9.17 4.53 -9.00
CA ARG A 66 -10.62 4.55 -9.21
C ARG A 66 -11.01 5.12 -10.59
N GLU A 67 -10.34 6.18 -11.03
CA GLU A 67 -10.53 6.79 -12.36
C GLU A 67 -10.19 5.84 -13.50
N LEU A 68 -9.18 4.98 -13.31
CA LEU A 68 -8.83 3.90 -14.25
C LEU A 68 -9.78 2.69 -14.18
N GLY A 69 -10.77 2.74 -13.28
CA GLY A 69 -11.82 1.74 -13.13
C GLY A 69 -11.51 0.64 -12.11
N ASP A 70 -10.37 0.72 -11.39
CA ASP A 70 -10.03 -0.25 -10.35
C ASP A 70 -10.99 -0.15 -9.17
N THR A 71 -11.36 -1.30 -8.60
CA THR A 71 -12.28 -1.40 -7.45
C THR A 71 -11.59 -1.89 -6.19
N GLU A 72 -10.42 -2.51 -6.34
CA GLU A 72 -9.54 -2.95 -5.27
C GLU A 72 -8.10 -2.97 -5.80
N LEU A 73 -7.14 -3.00 -4.88
CA LEU A 73 -5.75 -3.31 -5.19
C LEU A 73 -5.44 -4.74 -4.73
N LEU A 74 -4.86 -5.51 -5.63
CA LEU A 74 -4.23 -6.79 -5.33
C LEU A 74 -2.84 -6.53 -4.75
N MET A 75 -2.43 -7.31 -3.75
CA MET A 75 -1.11 -7.15 -3.13
C MET A 75 -0.19 -8.31 -3.48
N ASP A 76 1.03 -8.01 -3.93
CA ASP A 76 2.09 -8.99 -4.10
C ASP A 76 3.29 -8.62 -3.22
N LEU A 77 4.00 -9.61 -2.70
CA LEU A 77 5.26 -9.40 -2.00
C LEU A 77 6.40 -9.47 -3.00
N ASP A 78 7.17 -8.40 -3.10
CA ASP A 78 8.32 -8.32 -4.00
C ASP A 78 9.55 -7.79 -3.27
N THR A 79 10.67 -7.69 -3.97
CA THR A 79 11.91 -7.10 -3.47
C THR A 79 12.16 -5.75 -4.14
N CYS A 80 12.53 -4.74 -3.36
CA CYS A 80 12.95 -3.45 -3.92
C CYS A 80 14.35 -3.59 -4.53
N HIS A 81 14.50 -3.34 -5.84
CA HIS A 81 15.81 -3.35 -6.49
C HIS A 81 16.47 -1.97 -6.64
N GLY A 82 15.97 -0.97 -5.89
CA GLY A 82 16.43 0.41 -5.96
C GLY A 82 16.54 1.07 -4.58
N CYS A 83 15.63 1.99 -4.29
CA CYS A 83 15.70 2.92 -3.15
C CYS A 83 15.79 2.27 -1.77
N ASN A 84 15.27 1.06 -1.61
CA ASN A 84 15.25 0.34 -0.34
C ASN A 84 16.20 -0.87 -0.35
N CYS A 85 17.29 -0.86 -1.14
CA CYS A 85 18.44 -1.76 -1.00
C CYS A 85 18.11 -3.27 -0.82
N LEU A 86 17.28 -3.85 -1.70
CA LEU A 86 16.86 -5.27 -1.63
C LEU A 86 15.96 -5.63 -0.43
N GLN A 87 15.33 -4.66 0.21
CA GLN A 87 14.33 -4.91 1.25
C GLN A 87 13.00 -5.40 0.64
N PRO A 88 12.24 -6.25 1.36
CA PRO A 88 10.90 -6.67 0.97
C PRO A 88 9.94 -5.49 0.85
N VAL A 89 9.09 -5.47 -0.18
CA VAL A 89 8.06 -4.45 -0.39
C VAL A 89 6.72 -5.08 -0.70
N CYS A 90 5.64 -4.38 -0.34
CA CYS A 90 4.31 -4.72 -0.78
C CYS A 90 4.01 -3.94 -2.07
N LYS A 91 3.80 -4.65 -3.16
CA LYS A 91 3.37 -4.10 -4.44
C LYS A 91 1.85 -4.16 -4.51
N PHE A 92 1.21 -3.00 -4.66
CA PHE A 92 -0.24 -2.88 -4.81
C PHE A 92 -0.58 -2.66 -6.28
N ILE A 93 -1.48 -3.47 -6.82
CA ILE A 93 -1.77 -3.59 -8.26
C ILE A 93 -3.28 -3.42 -8.48
N GLY A 94 -3.67 -2.45 -9.30
CA GLY A 94 -5.07 -2.24 -9.70
C GLY A 94 -5.65 -3.49 -10.37
N ASN A 95 -6.79 -3.96 -9.86
CA ASN A 95 -7.40 -5.22 -10.31
C ASN A 95 -7.89 -5.21 -11.76
N LYS A 96 -8.06 -4.04 -12.39
CA LYS A 96 -8.48 -3.89 -13.79
C LYS A 96 -7.41 -3.22 -14.65
N SER A 97 -6.80 -2.14 -14.17
CA SER A 97 -5.82 -1.38 -14.95
C SER A 97 -4.46 -2.06 -15.01
N GLY A 98 -4.10 -2.86 -14.00
CA GLY A 98 -2.74 -3.38 -13.82
C GLY A 98 -1.71 -2.31 -13.44
N ASN A 99 -2.14 -1.05 -13.24
CA ASN A 99 -1.28 -0.03 -12.67
C ASN A 99 -0.86 -0.43 -11.27
N HIS A 100 0.28 0.08 -10.81
CA HIS A 100 0.81 -0.34 -9.53
C HIS A 100 1.72 0.69 -8.91
N PHE A 101 1.87 0.57 -7.60
CA PHE A 101 2.90 1.23 -6.81
C PHE A 101 3.37 0.23 -5.75
N ALA A 102 4.46 0.55 -5.06
CA ALA A 102 4.95 -0.30 -3.98
C ALA A 102 5.30 0.54 -2.76
N LEU A 103 5.08 -0.05 -1.59
CA LEU A 103 5.44 0.53 -0.30
C LEU A 103 6.39 -0.42 0.43
N PHE A 104 7.40 0.16 1.06
CA PHE A 104 8.20 -0.49 2.09
C PHE A 104 7.58 -0.18 3.46
N PHE A 105 7.39 -1.21 4.27
CA PHE A 105 6.87 -1.07 5.63
C PHE A 105 8.02 -1.36 6.59
N GLU A 106 8.43 -0.35 7.36
CA GLU A 106 9.37 -0.57 8.45
C GLU A 106 8.61 -1.09 9.66
N ILE A 107 8.93 -2.32 10.06
CA ILE A 107 8.18 -3.06 11.07
C ILE A 107 9.12 -3.42 12.22
N GLU A 108 8.75 -3.00 13.43
CA GLU A 108 9.39 -3.39 14.68
C GLU A 108 8.44 -4.24 15.52
N GLY A 109 8.68 -5.55 15.57
CA GLY A 109 7.80 -6.49 16.27
C GLY A 109 6.43 -6.59 15.60
N GLN A 110 5.38 -6.08 16.26
CA GLN A 110 4.00 -6.10 15.76
C GLN A 110 3.54 -4.71 15.29
N GLU A 111 4.47 -3.79 15.08
CA GLU A 111 4.19 -2.37 14.87
C GLU A 111 4.84 -1.86 13.60
N ILE A 112 4.11 -1.00 12.89
CA ILE A 112 4.63 -0.22 11.77
C ILE A 112 5.18 1.07 12.35
N VAL A 113 6.49 1.27 12.23
CA VAL A 113 7.18 2.48 12.71
C VAL A 113 7.36 3.50 11.60
N ASP A 114 7.34 3.06 10.33
CA ASP A 114 7.37 3.93 9.16
C ASP A 114 6.84 3.21 7.90
N ILE A 115 6.46 3.98 6.88
CA ILE A 115 6.05 3.50 5.57
C ILE A 115 6.64 4.42 4.51
N TYR A 116 7.41 3.84 3.58
CA TYR A 116 8.07 4.58 2.50
C TYR A 116 7.56 4.16 1.13
N HIS A 117 7.44 5.12 0.22
CA HIS A 117 7.23 4.81 -1.19
C HIS A 117 8.46 4.16 -1.82
N CYS A 118 8.25 3.07 -2.54
CA CYS A 118 9.29 2.39 -3.29
C CYS A 118 9.36 2.96 -4.72
N ASN A 119 10.36 3.81 -4.96
CA ASN A 119 10.53 4.53 -6.23
C ASN A 119 11.03 3.62 -7.39
N TRP A 120 11.40 2.38 -7.10
CA TRP A 120 11.79 1.41 -8.13
C TRP A 120 10.63 1.05 -9.08
N TYR A 121 9.39 1.03 -8.57
CA TYR A 121 8.22 0.61 -9.35
C TYR A 121 7.64 1.70 -10.25
N GLY A 122 8.35 2.82 -10.41
CA GLY A 122 7.97 3.94 -11.26
C GLY A 122 6.77 4.71 -10.70
N GLU A 123 6.87 6.04 -10.68
CA GLU A 123 5.66 6.83 -10.75
C GLU A 123 5.15 6.70 -12.17
N GLN A 124 4.01 6.02 -12.37
CA GLN A 124 3.30 6.25 -13.62
C GLN A 124 2.90 7.72 -13.59
N ASN A 125 3.59 8.54 -14.40
CA ASN A 125 3.35 9.96 -14.54
C ASN A 125 1.84 10.19 -14.71
N ILE A 126 1.17 10.67 -13.66
CA ILE A 126 -0.17 11.21 -13.79
C ILE A 126 0.03 12.52 -14.54
N SER A 127 -0.04 12.41 -15.87
CA SER A 127 -0.06 13.57 -16.74
C SER A 127 -1.45 14.16 -16.55
N LEU A 128 -1.59 15.11 -15.63
CA LEU A 128 -2.76 15.98 -15.55
C LEU A 128 -2.76 16.80 -16.84
N ASN A 129 -3.61 16.40 -17.80
CA ASN A 129 -3.96 17.22 -18.95
C ASN A 129 -5.01 18.26 -18.55
#